data_AF-A0A936EGH5-F1
#
_entry.id   AF-A0A936EGH5-F1
#
_cell.length_a   1.000
_cell.length_b   1.000
_cell.length_c   1.000
_cell.angle_alpha   90.00
_cell.angle_beta   90.00
_cell.angle_gamma   90.00
#
_symmetry.space_group_name_H-M   'P 1'
#
loop_
_entity.id
_entity.type
_entity.pdbx_description
1 polymer ?
#
loop_
_entity_poly.entity_id
_entity_poly.type
_entity_poly.pdbx_seq_one_letter_code
_entity_poly.pdbx_strand_id
1 'polypeptide(L)'
;MHDYNKGKLYVLTVPDNQGDLYNYPPGVWAKIRELVLKDLFVHVDGPSQVALFAYDNKAFIVESFRDQKESVKITTAGNFTKLHDELTGLDLTGRAEKGKTVFDAEILPHSFRVFTAK
;
A
#
# COMPACT_ATOMS: atom_id res chain seq x y z
N MET A 1 -12.84 8.10 -19.90
CA MET A 1 -12.60 8.80 -18.62
C MET A 1 -13.50 10.02 -18.65
N HIS A 2 -14.43 10.16 -17.71
CA HIS A 2 -15.32 11.32 -17.67
C HIS A 2 -14.75 12.34 -16.69
N ASP A 3 -14.27 13.46 -17.23
CA ASP A 3 -13.87 14.59 -16.41
C ASP A 3 -15.15 15.29 -15.90
N TYR A 4 -15.28 15.40 -14.58
CA TYR A 4 -16.42 16.02 -13.92
C TYR A 4 -15.98 17.36 -13.34
N ASN A 5 -15.90 18.38 -14.20
CA ASN A 5 -15.29 19.68 -13.90
C ASN A 5 -13.83 19.52 -13.43
N LYS A 6 -13.49 19.84 -12.17
CA LYS A 6 -12.15 19.66 -11.59
C LYS A 6 -11.91 18.26 -11.01
N GLY A 7 -12.93 17.40 -10.98
CA GLY A 7 -12.87 16.05 -10.40
C GLY A 7 -12.87 14.93 -11.43
N LYS A 8 -12.59 13.70 -10.97
CA LYS A 8 -12.68 12.47 -11.79
C LYS A 8 -13.72 11.53 -11.19
N LEU A 9 -14.61 10.99 -12.03
CA LEU A 9 -15.56 9.94 -11.64
C LEU A 9 -15.05 8.58 -12.14
N TYR A 10 -15.00 7.60 -11.23
CA TYR A 10 -14.68 6.21 -11.53
C TYR A 10 -15.90 5.34 -11.19
N VAL A 11 -16.27 4.45 -12.11
CA VAL A 11 -17.34 3.46 -11.91
C VAL A 11 -16.70 2.09 -11.92
N LEU A 12 -16.86 1.35 -10.83
CA LEU A 12 -16.41 -0.03 -10.69
C LEU A 12 -17.65 -0.90 -10.49
N THR A 13 -17.86 -1.85 -11.40
CA THR A 13 -18.83 -2.92 -11.19
C THR A 13 -18.27 -3.87 -10.14
N VAL A 14 -19.02 -4.10 -9.07
CA VAL A 14 -18.63 -5.00 -7.98
C VAL A 14 -19.52 -6.24 -7.98
N PRO A 15 -19.01 -7.41 -7.53
CA PRO A 15 -19.82 -8.61 -7.32
C PRO A 15 -20.86 -8.39 -6.23
N ASP A 16 -21.95 -9.16 -6.27
CA ASP A 16 -23.00 -9.14 -5.24
C ASP A 16 -22.45 -9.57 -3.88
N ASN A 17 -21.54 -10.55 -3.86
CA ASN A 17 -20.83 -10.97 -2.67
C ASN A 17 -19.54 -10.16 -2.50
N GLN A 18 -19.47 -9.38 -1.42
CA GLN A 18 -18.30 -8.55 -1.10
C GLN A 18 -17.00 -9.35 -0.96
N GLY A 19 -17.08 -10.61 -0.51
CA GLY A 19 -15.91 -11.49 -0.39
C GLY A 19 -15.22 -11.74 -1.73
N ASP A 20 -15.97 -11.68 -2.84
CA ASP A 20 -15.42 -11.94 -4.18
C ASP A 20 -14.48 -10.83 -4.67
N LEU A 21 -14.52 -9.65 -4.04
CA LEU A 21 -13.54 -8.58 -4.29
C LEU A 21 -12.11 -9.08 -4.04
N TYR A 22 -11.91 -9.90 -3.01
CA TYR A 22 -10.58 -10.44 -2.68
C TYR A 22 -10.03 -11.39 -3.75
N ASN A 23 -10.91 -11.92 -4.60
CA ASN A 23 -10.57 -12.82 -5.70
C ASN A 23 -10.27 -12.10 -7.02
N TYR A 24 -10.31 -10.75 -7.05
CA TYR A 24 -9.94 -10.00 -8.25
C TYR A 24 -8.51 -10.30 -8.71
N PRO A 25 -8.27 -10.35 -10.03
CA PRO A 25 -6.92 -10.54 -10.57
C PRO A 25 -5.95 -9.48 -10.04
N PRO A 26 -4.67 -9.81 -9.80
CA PRO A 26 -3.70 -8.87 -9.25
C PRO A 26 -3.59 -7.54 -10.01
N GLY A 27 -3.72 -7.55 -11.34
CA GLY A 27 -3.69 -6.34 -12.15
C GLY A 27 -4.86 -5.37 -11.89
N VAL A 28 -6.04 -5.90 -11.51
CA VAL A 28 -7.20 -5.09 -11.13
C VAL A 28 -6.94 -4.42 -9.78
N TRP A 29 -6.44 -5.18 -8.80
CA TRP A 29 -6.07 -4.64 -7.50
C TRP A 29 -4.98 -3.57 -7.58
N ALA A 30 -3.95 -3.80 -8.39
CA ALA A 30 -2.91 -2.81 -8.64
C ALA A 30 -3.50 -1.50 -9.19
N LYS A 31 -4.45 -1.59 -10.15
CA LYS A 31 -5.08 -0.39 -10.71
C LYS A 31 -5.99 0.34 -9.73
N ILE A 32 -6.76 -0.40 -8.92
CA ILE A 32 -7.59 0.21 -7.87
C ILE A 32 -6.71 0.97 -6.88
N ARG A 33 -5.62 0.35 -6.40
CA ARG A 33 -4.66 0.99 -5.49
C ARG A 33 -4.01 2.22 -6.11
N GLU A 34 -3.56 2.13 -7.36
CA GLU A 34 -2.99 3.27 -8.08
C GLU A 34 -3.95 4.47 -8.11
N LEU A 35 -5.25 4.24 -8.35
CA LEU A 35 -6.25 5.30 -8.46
C LEU A 35 -6.65 5.88 -7.11
N VAL A 36 -6.89 5.03 -6.11
CA VAL A 36 -7.39 5.43 -4.78
C VAL A 36 -6.28 6.04 -3.93
N LEU A 37 -5.06 5.52 -4.03
CA LEU A 37 -3.94 5.93 -3.19
C LEU A 37 -3.07 7.02 -3.83
N LYS A 38 -3.38 7.48 -5.05
CA LYS A 38 -2.50 8.35 -5.87
C LYS A 38 -1.91 9.57 -5.13
N ASP A 39 -2.66 10.17 -4.20
CA ASP A 39 -2.30 11.40 -3.50
C ASP A 39 -1.63 11.13 -2.13
N LEU A 40 -1.56 9.86 -1.70
CA LEU A 40 -0.83 9.47 -0.49
C LEU A 40 0.68 9.44 -0.76
N PHE A 41 1.45 9.76 0.28
CA PHE A 41 2.91 9.70 0.22
C PHE A 41 3.47 8.27 0.18
N VAL A 42 2.64 7.26 0.44
CA VAL A 42 3.03 5.85 0.51
C VAL A 42 2.01 4.96 -0.20
N HIS A 43 2.52 3.97 -0.93
CA HIS A 43 1.78 2.93 -1.63
C HIS A 43 2.30 1.56 -1.19
N VAL A 44 1.40 0.58 -1.10
CA VAL A 44 1.74 -0.81 -0.78
C VAL A 44 1.24 -1.71 -1.90
N ASP A 45 2.17 -2.39 -2.55
CA ASP A 45 1.90 -3.44 -3.51
C ASP A 45 2.07 -4.81 -2.83
N GLY A 46 0.99 -5.59 -2.83
CA GLY A 46 0.94 -6.92 -2.24
C GLY A 46 -0.31 -7.67 -2.68
N PRO A 47 -0.55 -8.88 -2.18
CA PRO A 47 -1.79 -9.61 -2.42
C PRO A 47 -3.01 -8.86 -1.85
N SER A 48 -4.22 -9.36 -2.15
CA SER A 48 -5.44 -8.90 -1.48
C SER A 48 -5.37 -9.20 0.02
N GLN A 49 -6.23 -8.54 0.82
CA GLN A 49 -6.24 -8.67 2.28
C GLN A 49 -4.98 -8.13 3.00
N VAL A 50 -4.26 -7.19 2.35
CA VAL A 50 -3.26 -6.34 2.97
C VAL A 50 -3.79 -4.91 3.00
N ALA A 51 -3.86 -4.32 4.19
CA ALA A 51 -4.35 -2.97 4.41
C ALA A 51 -3.21 -1.99 4.67
N LEU A 52 -3.46 -0.74 4.28
CA LEU A 52 -2.58 0.40 4.50
C LEU A 52 -3.35 1.48 5.26
N PHE A 53 -2.80 1.91 6.39
CA PHE A 53 -3.30 3.05 7.16
C PHE A 53 -2.23 4.13 7.18
N ALA A 54 -2.42 5.21 6.42
CA ALA A 54 -1.47 6.31 6.32
C ALA A 54 -1.88 7.50 7.19
N TYR A 55 -0.90 8.14 7.83
CA TYR A 55 -1.09 9.30 8.71
C TYR A 55 -0.36 10.53 8.16
N ASP A 56 -0.74 11.71 8.63
CA ASP A 56 -0.16 13.00 8.21
C ASP A 56 1.23 13.28 8.81
N ASN A 57 1.61 12.56 9.85
CA ASN A 57 2.92 12.62 10.50
C ASN A 57 3.98 11.72 9.84
N LYS A 58 3.77 11.31 8.58
CA LYS A 58 4.65 10.41 7.80
C LYS A 58 4.78 8.99 8.37
N ALA A 59 3.96 8.64 9.36
CA ALA A 59 3.80 7.27 9.81
C ALA A 59 2.75 6.54 8.97
N PHE A 60 2.85 5.22 8.92
CA PHE A 60 1.83 4.36 8.33
C PHE A 60 1.89 2.95 8.92
N ILE A 61 0.78 2.24 8.86
CA ILE A 61 0.64 0.84 9.28
C ILE A 61 0.38 0.00 8.04
N VAL A 62 1.07 -1.14 7.97
CA VAL A 62 0.75 -2.20 7.01
C VAL A 62 0.28 -3.42 7.81
N GLU A 63 -0.94 -3.86 7.55
CA GLU A 63 -1.57 -4.98 8.25
C GLU A 63 -1.94 -6.09 7.26
N SER A 64 -1.64 -7.33 7.62
CA SER A 64 -2.00 -8.51 6.86
C SER A 64 -3.13 -9.27 7.57
N PHE A 65 -4.25 -9.45 6.88
CA PHE A 65 -5.36 -10.31 7.32
C PHE A 65 -5.27 -11.72 6.73
N ARG A 66 -4.11 -12.07 6.16
CA ARG A 66 -3.88 -13.37 5.51
C ARG A 66 -3.37 -14.38 6.53
N ASP A 67 -3.63 -15.65 6.25
CA ASP A 67 -3.14 -16.77 7.06
C ASP A 67 -1.66 -17.12 6.84
N GLN A 68 -1.02 -16.51 5.83
CA GLN A 68 0.37 -16.78 5.45
C GLN A 68 1.23 -15.52 5.49
N LYS A 69 2.54 -15.72 5.72
CA LYS A 69 3.53 -14.65 5.66
C LYS A 69 3.60 -14.13 4.22
N GLU A 70 3.69 -12.81 4.07
CA GLU A 70 3.78 -12.18 2.76
C GLU A 70 4.90 -11.15 2.70
N SER A 71 5.51 -11.05 1.51
CA SER A 71 6.39 -9.93 1.18
C SER A 71 5.58 -8.87 0.46
N VAL A 72 5.62 -7.65 0.98
CA VAL A 72 4.97 -6.48 0.40
C VAL A 72 6.04 -5.51 -0.08
N LYS A 73 5.77 -4.87 -1.22
CA LYS A 73 6.59 -3.79 -1.74
C LYS A 73 5.96 -2.47 -1.30
N ILE A 74 6.70 -1.70 -0.51
CA ILE A 74 6.30 -0.38 -0.05
C ILE A 74 7.00 0.66 -0.92
N THR A 75 6.24 1.55 -1.53
CA THR A 75 6.78 2.64 -2.35
C THR A 75 6.42 3.97 -1.71
N THR A 76 7.40 4.85 -1.51
CA THR A 76 7.16 6.20 -0.98
C THR A 76 7.42 7.26 -2.03
N ALA A 77 6.65 8.34 -1.97
CA ALA A 77 6.86 9.55 -2.76
C ALA A 77 7.87 10.47 -2.05
N GLY A 78 8.71 11.15 -2.84
CA GLY A 78 9.73 12.06 -2.32
C GLY A 78 11.07 11.37 -2.00
N ASN A 79 11.89 12.04 -1.18
CA ASN A 79 13.27 11.64 -0.90
C ASN A 79 13.42 10.85 0.40
N PHE A 80 12.39 10.13 0.85
CA PHE A 80 12.52 9.23 2.00
C PHE A 80 13.45 8.09 1.60
N THR A 81 14.52 7.90 2.37
CA THR A 81 15.55 6.87 2.08
C THR A 81 15.47 5.71 3.06
N LYS A 82 14.80 5.92 4.19
CA LYS A 82 14.64 4.93 5.25
C LYS A 82 13.19 4.84 5.73
N LEU A 83 12.79 3.64 6.14
CA LEU A 83 11.60 3.42 6.94
C LEU A 83 12.04 2.89 8.29
N HIS A 84 11.72 3.60 9.36
CA HIS A 84 11.93 3.11 10.71
C HIS A 84 10.76 2.23 11.11
N ASP A 85 11.00 0.97 11.46
CA ASP A 85 9.98 0.10 12.05
C ASP A 85 9.87 0.38 13.55
N GLU A 86 8.74 0.93 13.98
CA GLU A 86 8.51 1.30 15.38
C GLU A 86 8.38 0.07 16.30
N LEU A 87 8.08 -1.12 15.75
CA LEU A 87 7.94 -2.34 16.55
C LEU A 87 9.28 -3.03 16.81
N THR A 88 10.17 -3.02 15.82
CA THR A 88 11.49 -3.68 15.93
C THR A 88 12.62 -2.70 16.27
N GLY A 89 12.41 -1.40 16.06
CA GLY A 89 13.43 -0.36 16.16
C GLY A 89 14.46 -0.38 15.03
N LEU A 90 14.24 -1.19 13.98
CA LEU A 90 15.17 -1.35 12.86
C LEU A 90 14.78 -0.46 11.69
N ASP A 91 15.78 0.07 11.00
CA ASP A 91 15.59 0.84 9.77
C ASP A 91 15.67 -0.09 8.54
N LEU A 92 14.66 -0.01 7.67
CA LEU A 92 14.70 -0.53 6.31
C LEU A 92 15.33 0.50 5.39
N THR A 93 16.30 0.08 4.57
CA THR A 93 16.92 0.95 3.57
C THR A 93 16.23 0.79 2.23
N GLY A 94 15.85 1.91 1.63
CA GLY A 94 15.14 1.93 0.36
C GLY A 94 16.08 1.88 -0.85
N ARG A 95 15.56 1.36 -1.95
CA ARG A 95 16.21 1.39 -3.27
C ARG A 95 15.49 2.37 -4.19
N ALA A 96 16.26 3.18 -4.91
CA ALA A 96 15.71 4.10 -5.89
C ALA A 96 15.21 3.32 -7.12
N GLU A 97 13.94 3.45 -7.45
CA GLU A 97 13.31 2.81 -8.61
C GLU A 97 12.42 3.84 -9.33
N LYS A 98 12.76 4.20 -10.57
CA LYS A 98 11.98 5.12 -11.42
C LYS A 98 11.59 6.46 -10.74
N GLY A 99 12.50 7.03 -9.94
CA GLY A 99 12.28 8.30 -9.24
C GLY A 99 11.44 8.21 -7.97
N LYS A 100 11.16 7.00 -7.47
CA LYS A 100 10.56 6.74 -6.16
C LYS A 100 11.52 5.89 -5.31
N THR A 101 11.29 5.86 -4.00
CA THR A 101 12.01 4.94 -3.11
C THR A 101 11.13 3.74 -2.78
N VAL A 102 11.67 2.55 -3.02
CA VAL A 102 11.02 1.26 -2.82
C VAL A 102 11.68 0.53 -1.65
N PHE A 103 10.87 -0.11 -0.82
CA PHE A 103 11.28 -0.93 0.32
C PHE A 103 10.57 -2.27 0.21
N ASP A 104 11.28 -3.34 0.55
CA ASP A 104 10.71 -4.69 0.63
C ASP A 104 10.55 -5.03 2.12
N ALA A 105 9.33 -5.37 2.54
CA ALA A 105 9.01 -5.69 3.92
C ALA A 105 8.26 -7.02 4.02
N GLU A 106 8.59 -7.82 5.02
CA GLU A 106 7.80 -9.01 5.35
C GLU A 106 6.79 -8.68 6.44
N ILE A 107 5.54 -9.12 6.23
CA ILE A 107 4.43 -9.01 7.19
C ILE A 107 3.99 -10.44 7.56
N LEU A 108 3.92 -10.71 8.86
CA LEU A 108 3.46 -12.00 9.38
C LEU A 108 1.94 -12.15 9.22
N PRO A 109 1.41 -13.38 9.26
CA PRO A 109 -0.04 -13.62 9.28
C PRO A 109 -0.71 -12.87 10.44
N HIS A 110 -1.92 -12.35 10.21
CA HIS A 110 -2.76 -11.70 11.24
C HIS A 110 -2.00 -10.70 12.11
N SER A 111 -1.13 -9.92 11.47
CA SER A 111 -0.19 -9.03 12.14
C SER A 111 -0.01 -7.75 11.37
N PHE A 112 0.53 -6.75 12.04
CA PHE A 112 0.80 -5.44 11.49
C PHE A 112 2.24 -5.00 11.78
N ARG A 113 2.74 -4.08 10.96
CA ARG A 113 3.96 -3.33 11.21
C ARG A 113 3.68 -1.84 11.10
N VAL A 114 4.40 -1.07 11.91
CA VAL A 114 4.27 0.39 11.98
C VAL A 114 5.57 0.99 11.47
N PHE A 115 5.49 1.86 10.49
CA PHE A 115 6.64 2.49 9.88
C PHE A 115 6.55 4.00 9.95
N THR A 116 7.69 4.66 10.18
CA THR A 116 7.85 6.11 10.03
C THR A 116 8.88 6.40 8.94
N ALA A 117 8.50 7.20 7.93
CA ALA A 117 9.38 7.54 6.82
C ALA A 117 10.39 8.63 7.20
N LYS A 118 11.67 8.39 6.88
CA LYS A 118 12.83 9.26 7.15
C LYS A 118 13.60 9.61 5.88
#